data_AF-A0A077YUP1-F1
#
_entry.id   AF-A0A077YUP1-F1
#
_cell.length_a   1.000
_cell.length_b   1.000
_cell.length_c   1.000
_cell.angle_alpha   90.00
_cell.angle_beta   90.00
_cell.angle_gamma   90.00
#
_symmetry.space_group_name_H-M   'P 1'
#
loop_
_entity.id
_entity.type
_entity.pdbx_description
1 polymer ?
#
loop_
_entity_poly.entity_id
_entity_poly.type
_entity_poly.pdbx_seq_one_letter_code
_entity_poly.pdbx_strand_id
1 'polypeptide(L)'
;MGNLCSQGIGGIETYADEKQKNYVRRFSDYWSKKDYLFDEQTIVTLRASFPNELEQQTRFGQQILLGIVRREPEFLKLYKKMGTNPDPAVLQNNSAFIAQAQRYVSTFKMAVFMAEKETFIENQLMAIGKRHREHLPADLPMHFWHSFYSAVLEVIVEKVNENDSLDANEKLIFAKSWENLIDYVVSVVAWAFYCLEPNPQSSRLEPVKKTQKACQPTAGKAEKKPTADNESKKPSDRHSSPENKKPEPKQHKEERREKAIRGH
;
A
#
# COMPACT_ATOMS: atom_id res chain seq x y z
N MET A 1 5.22 -5.12 -29.03
CA MET A 1 4.10 -5.43 -28.12
C MET A 1 3.46 -4.11 -27.75
N GLY A 2 2.19 -3.89 -28.11
CA GLY A 2 1.49 -2.64 -27.80
C GLY A 2 1.41 -2.41 -26.29
N ASN A 3 1.49 -1.15 -25.85
CA ASN A 3 1.47 -0.81 -24.44
C ASN A 3 0.10 -1.24 -23.87
N LEU A 4 0.06 -2.32 -23.09
CA LEU A 4 -1.15 -2.88 -22.49
C LEU A 4 -2.02 -1.78 -21.87
N CYS A 5 -1.40 -0.71 -21.35
CA CYS A 5 -2.06 0.30 -20.56
C CYS A 5 -2.70 1.46 -21.33
N SER A 6 -2.51 1.56 -22.65
CA SER A 6 -3.14 2.64 -23.44
C SER A 6 -4.65 2.45 -23.64
N GLN A 7 -5.21 1.30 -23.24
CA GLN A 7 -6.65 0.99 -23.34
C GLN A 7 -7.28 0.64 -21.97
N GLY A 8 -6.66 1.04 -20.86
CA GLY A 8 -6.87 0.37 -19.56
C GLY A 8 -5.97 -0.86 -19.45
N ILE A 9 -5.89 -1.57 -18.33
CA ILE A 9 -4.95 -2.71 -18.17
C ILE A 9 -5.22 -3.81 -19.23
N GLY A 10 -4.55 -3.73 -20.38
CA GLY A 10 -4.71 -4.62 -21.53
C GLY A 10 -5.77 -4.23 -22.56
N GLY A 11 -6.69 -3.32 -22.23
CA GLY A 11 -7.96 -3.19 -22.96
C GLY A 11 -8.92 -4.31 -22.54
N ILE A 12 -10.10 -3.98 -22.01
CA ILE A 12 -11.06 -4.95 -21.46
C ILE A 12 -11.36 -6.08 -22.47
N GLU A 13 -11.39 -5.77 -23.76
CA GLU A 13 -11.68 -6.74 -24.82
C GLU A 13 -10.59 -7.79 -25.06
N THR A 14 -9.37 -7.60 -24.55
CA THR A 14 -8.30 -8.61 -24.70
C THR A 14 -8.47 -9.82 -23.78
N TYR A 15 -9.36 -9.73 -22.80
CA TYR A 15 -9.62 -10.83 -21.87
C TYR A 15 -10.73 -11.72 -22.42
N ALA A 16 -10.44 -13.02 -22.59
CA ALA A 16 -11.41 -13.97 -23.16
C ALA A 16 -12.58 -14.29 -22.22
N ASP A 17 -12.36 -14.16 -20.91
CA ASP A 17 -13.31 -14.52 -19.87
C ASP A 17 -14.05 -13.29 -19.34
N GLU A 18 -15.39 -13.33 -19.34
CA GLU A 18 -16.23 -12.22 -18.87
C GLU A 18 -15.98 -11.90 -17.39
N LYS A 19 -15.58 -12.90 -16.59
CA LYS A 19 -15.18 -12.69 -15.20
C LYS A 19 -13.92 -11.80 -15.12
N GLN A 20 -12.93 -12.02 -15.98
CA GLN A 20 -11.75 -11.17 -16.08
C GLN A 20 -12.08 -9.78 -16.63
N LYS A 21 -12.95 -9.69 -17.65
CA LYS A 21 -13.44 -8.41 -18.17
C LYS A 21 -14.11 -7.58 -17.07
N ASN A 22 -14.97 -8.19 -16.26
CA ASN A 22 -15.63 -7.53 -15.14
C ASN A 22 -14.63 -7.00 -14.10
N TYR A 23 -13.53 -7.73 -13.85
CA TYR A 23 -12.47 -7.26 -12.95
C TYR A 23 -11.75 -6.04 -13.51
N VAL A 24 -11.39 -6.08 -14.80
CA VAL A 24 -10.75 -4.95 -15.47
C VAL A 24 -11.67 -3.74 -15.53
N ARG A 25 -12.97 -3.94 -15.81
CA ARG A 25 -14.00 -2.88 -15.76
C ARG A 25 -14.02 -2.20 -14.41
N ARG A 26 -14.14 -2.97 -13.31
CA ARG A 26 -14.18 -2.40 -11.96
C ARG A 26 -12.96 -1.51 -11.66
N PHE A 27 -11.76 -1.97 -12.01
CA PHE A 27 -10.54 -1.19 -11.78
C PHE A 27 -10.39 -0.01 -12.74
N SER A 28 -10.97 -0.09 -13.94
CA SER A 28 -11.05 1.03 -14.88
C SER A 28 -12.04 2.09 -14.40
N ASP A 29 -13.19 1.67 -13.87
CA ASP A 29 -14.25 2.54 -13.36
C ASP A 29 -13.81 3.35 -12.15
N TYR A 30 -12.81 2.88 -11.40
CA TYR A 30 -12.18 3.68 -10.35
C TYR A 30 -11.66 5.03 -10.92
N TRP A 31 -10.99 5.01 -12.07
CA TRP A 31 -10.35 6.20 -12.65
C TRP A 31 -11.35 7.19 -13.24
N SER A 32 -12.59 6.77 -13.51
CA SER A 32 -13.68 7.65 -13.96
C SER A 32 -14.41 8.32 -12.79
N LYS A 33 -14.29 7.81 -11.55
CA LYS A 33 -14.89 8.38 -10.34
C LYS A 33 -13.94 9.38 -9.67
N LYS A 34 -13.73 10.56 -10.27
CA LYS A 34 -12.71 11.52 -9.80
C LYS A 34 -13.04 12.30 -8.52
N ASP A 35 -14.32 12.42 -8.14
CA ASP A 35 -14.73 13.56 -7.31
C ASP A 35 -15.06 13.23 -5.84
N TYR A 36 -15.10 11.96 -5.41
CA TYR A 36 -15.76 11.61 -4.13
C TYR A 36 -15.07 10.56 -3.26
N LEU A 37 -13.82 10.21 -3.53
CA LEU A 37 -13.20 9.04 -2.89
C LEU A 37 -13.04 9.16 -1.38
N PHE A 38 -12.71 10.35 -0.90
CA PHE A 38 -12.41 10.61 0.50
C PHE A 38 -13.00 11.94 0.94
N ASP A 39 -14.32 12.06 0.84
CA ASP A 39 -15.01 13.13 1.56
C ASP A 39 -14.73 13.02 3.07
N GLU A 40 -14.98 14.12 3.78
CA GLU A 40 -14.65 14.21 5.21
C GLU A 40 -15.34 13.08 6.01
N GLN A 41 -16.59 12.75 5.68
CA GLN A 41 -17.34 11.68 6.34
C GLN A 41 -16.69 10.32 6.12
N THR A 42 -16.25 10.03 4.90
CA THR A 42 -15.54 8.79 4.55
C THR A 42 -14.23 8.68 5.32
N ILE A 43 -13.45 9.76 5.38
CA ILE A 43 -12.19 9.78 6.12
C ILE A 43 -12.42 9.54 7.61
N VAL A 44 -13.40 10.22 8.22
CA VAL A 44 -13.74 10.06 9.63
C VAL A 44 -14.18 8.62 9.91
N THR A 45 -15.04 8.05 9.07
CA THR A 45 -15.55 6.68 9.19
C THR A 45 -14.42 5.65 9.08
N LEU A 46 -13.53 5.81 8.10
CA LEU A 46 -12.37 4.92 7.92
C LEU A 46 -11.41 4.98 9.11
N ARG A 47 -11.12 6.18 9.62
CA ARG A 47 -10.21 6.37 10.76
C ARG A 47 -10.81 5.81 12.05
N ALA A 48 -12.10 6.03 12.29
CA ALA A 48 -12.79 5.51 13.48
C ALA A 48 -12.88 3.98 13.50
N SER A 49 -12.97 3.37 12.32
CA SER A 49 -13.11 1.91 12.17
C SER A 49 -11.81 1.14 12.03
N PHE A 50 -10.69 1.82 11.79
CA PHE A 50 -9.41 1.14 11.63
C PHE A 50 -8.89 0.59 12.97
N PRO A 51 -8.40 -0.66 13.03
CA PRO A 51 -7.88 -1.23 14.27
C PRO A 51 -6.72 -0.40 14.85
N ASN A 52 -6.82 0.01 16.11
CA ASN A 52 -5.83 0.90 16.73
C ASN A 52 -4.61 0.13 17.26
N GLU A 53 -4.86 -1.01 17.91
CA GLU A 53 -3.81 -1.81 18.54
C GLU A 53 -3.06 -2.67 17.52
N LEU A 54 -1.76 -2.87 17.74
CA LEU A 54 -0.90 -3.64 16.82
C LEU A 54 -1.37 -5.10 16.68
N GLU A 55 -1.86 -5.70 17.75
CA GLU A 55 -2.38 -7.07 17.73
C GLU A 55 -3.65 -7.16 16.87
N GLN A 56 -4.59 -6.22 17.04
CA GLN A 56 -5.80 -6.16 16.22
C GLN A 56 -5.49 -5.88 14.75
N GLN A 57 -4.50 -5.02 14.47
CA GLN A 57 -3.98 -4.78 13.12
C GLN A 57 -3.42 -6.06 12.51
N THR A 58 -2.62 -6.82 13.27
CA THR A 58 -2.04 -8.07 12.80
C THR A 58 -3.12 -9.12 12.51
N ARG A 59 -4.09 -9.31 13.43
CA ARG A 59 -5.22 -10.21 13.23
C ARG A 59 -6.06 -9.83 12.02
N PHE A 60 -6.34 -8.53 11.83
CA PHE A 60 -7.06 -8.04 10.66
C PHE A 60 -6.32 -8.38 9.35
N GLY A 61 -5.00 -8.18 9.30
CA GLY A 61 -4.20 -8.56 8.14
C GLY A 61 -4.20 -10.06 7.88
N GLN A 62 -4.14 -10.87 8.94
CA GLN A 62 -4.19 -12.33 8.82
C GLN A 62 -5.55 -12.78 8.28
N GLN A 63 -6.66 -12.20 8.75
CA GLN A 63 -8.00 -12.48 8.24
C GLN A 63 -8.10 -12.17 6.74
N ILE A 64 -7.57 -11.03 6.30
CA ILE A 64 -7.51 -10.68 4.87
C ILE A 64 -6.70 -11.74 4.11
N LEU A 65 -5.50 -12.08 4.58
CA LEU A 65 -4.63 -13.03 3.90
C LEU A 65 -5.25 -14.44 3.82
N LEU A 66 -5.92 -14.88 4.89
CA LEU A 66 -6.67 -16.13 4.92
C LEU A 66 -7.84 -16.10 3.95
N GLY A 67 -8.58 -14.99 3.86
CA GLY A 67 -9.64 -14.79 2.88
C GLY A 67 -9.12 -14.94 1.44
N ILE A 68 -7.92 -14.41 1.16
CA ILE A 68 -7.25 -14.58 -0.14
C ILE A 68 -6.89 -16.03 -0.37
N VAL A 69 -6.21 -16.69 0.58
CA VAL A 69 -5.79 -18.09 0.45
C VAL A 69 -6.98 -19.02 0.27
N ARG A 70 -8.10 -18.77 0.95
CA ARG A 70 -9.33 -19.54 0.79
C ARG A 70 -9.93 -19.41 -0.61
N ARG A 71 -9.84 -18.22 -1.21
CA ARG A 71 -10.34 -17.94 -2.57
C ARG A 71 -9.37 -18.43 -3.65
N GLU A 72 -8.08 -18.29 -3.40
CA GLU A 72 -6.98 -18.58 -4.33
C GLU A 72 -5.84 -19.30 -3.59
N PRO A 73 -5.94 -20.63 -3.36
CA PRO A 73 -4.88 -21.38 -2.66
C PRO A 73 -3.53 -21.30 -3.37
N GLU A 74 -3.55 -21.14 -4.69
CA GLU A 74 -2.38 -20.93 -5.55
C GLU A 74 -1.57 -19.67 -5.15
N PHE A 75 -2.18 -18.71 -4.45
CA PHE A 75 -1.49 -17.55 -3.87
C PHE A 75 -0.28 -17.97 -3.01
N LEU A 76 -0.38 -19.09 -2.29
CA LEU A 76 0.73 -19.59 -1.47
C LEU A 76 1.96 -19.97 -2.30
N LYS A 77 1.78 -20.40 -3.55
CA LYS A 77 2.90 -20.72 -4.45
C LYS A 77 3.70 -19.47 -4.84
N LEU A 78 3.07 -18.30 -4.83
CA LEU A 78 3.73 -17.02 -5.08
C LEU A 78 4.65 -16.60 -3.93
N TYR A 79 4.39 -17.09 -2.71
CA TYR A 79 5.12 -16.72 -1.50
C TYR A 79 5.73 -17.93 -0.80
N LYS A 80 6.80 -18.50 -1.40
CA LYS A 80 7.48 -19.73 -0.93
C LYS A 80 7.72 -19.82 0.59
N LYS A 81 8.03 -18.71 1.26
CA LYS A 81 8.31 -18.68 2.71
C LYS A 81 7.07 -18.95 3.59
N MET A 82 5.86 -18.80 3.05
CA MET A 82 4.61 -19.11 3.77
C MET A 82 4.31 -20.61 3.80
N GLY A 83 5.00 -21.40 2.97
CA GLY A 83 4.62 -22.79 2.71
C GLY A 83 3.41 -22.89 1.77
N THR A 84 2.96 -24.10 1.50
CA THR A 84 1.85 -24.41 0.59
C THR A 84 0.64 -25.02 1.29
N ASN A 85 0.69 -25.22 2.60
CA ASN A 85 -0.44 -25.73 3.37
C ASN A 85 -1.47 -24.60 3.61
N PRO A 86 -2.71 -24.71 3.08
CA PRO A 86 -3.71 -23.66 3.24
C PRO A 86 -4.42 -23.66 4.60
N ASP A 87 -4.10 -24.59 5.51
CA ASP A 87 -4.69 -24.66 6.84
C ASP A 87 -4.46 -23.34 7.62
N PRO A 88 -5.54 -22.64 8.01
CA PRO A 88 -5.44 -21.40 8.79
C PRO A 88 -4.59 -21.53 10.06
N ALA A 89 -4.67 -22.67 10.78
CA ALA A 89 -3.93 -22.87 12.01
C ALA A 89 -2.42 -22.96 11.76
N VAL A 90 -2.01 -23.49 10.61
CA VAL A 90 -0.60 -23.55 10.19
C VAL A 90 -0.12 -22.16 9.75
N LEU A 91 -0.92 -21.47 8.93
CA LEU A 91 -0.57 -20.17 8.38
C LEU A 91 -0.50 -19.07 9.44
N GLN A 92 -1.42 -19.06 10.40
CA GLN A 92 -1.46 -18.05 11.47
C GLN A 92 -0.22 -18.08 12.36
N ASN A 93 0.49 -19.21 12.43
CA ASN A 93 1.73 -19.36 13.18
C ASN A 93 2.99 -19.18 12.30
N ASN A 94 2.84 -19.00 10.98
CA ASN A 94 3.96 -18.80 10.07
C ASN A 94 4.44 -17.33 10.10
N SER A 95 5.72 -17.12 10.44
CA SER A 95 6.30 -15.77 10.56
C SER A 95 6.30 -14.97 9.24
N ALA A 96 6.47 -15.62 8.10
CA ALA A 96 6.40 -14.96 6.80
C ALA A 96 4.96 -14.56 6.43
N PHE A 97 3.98 -15.38 6.82
CA PHE A 97 2.57 -15.08 6.67
C PHE A 97 2.17 -13.87 7.53
N ILE A 98 2.54 -13.87 8.81
CA ILE A 98 2.34 -12.74 9.74
C ILE A 98 2.98 -11.46 9.19
N ALA A 99 4.24 -11.54 8.73
CA ALA A 99 4.93 -10.38 8.17
C ALA A 99 4.26 -9.84 6.91
N GLN A 100 3.67 -10.70 6.07
CA GLN A 100 2.92 -10.25 4.90
C GLN A 100 1.58 -9.62 5.29
N ALA A 101 0.85 -10.23 6.22
CA ALA A 101 -0.38 -9.67 6.80
C ALA A 101 -0.15 -8.25 7.34
N GLN A 102 0.95 -8.04 8.07
CA GLN A 102 1.32 -6.72 8.58
C GLN A 102 1.64 -5.73 7.45
N ARG A 103 2.30 -6.16 6.37
CA ARG A 103 2.56 -5.30 5.20
C ARG A 103 1.26 -4.85 4.52
N TYR A 104 0.27 -5.73 4.39
CA TYR A 104 -1.02 -5.39 3.82
C TYR A 104 -1.78 -4.40 4.71
N VAL A 105 -1.84 -4.64 6.02
CA VAL A 105 -2.50 -3.71 6.95
C VAL A 105 -1.79 -2.35 6.97
N SER A 106 -0.45 -2.34 6.91
CA SER A 106 0.31 -1.08 6.82
C SER A 106 -0.04 -0.27 5.57
N THR A 107 -0.35 -0.94 4.47
CA THR A 107 -0.77 -0.27 3.22
C THR A 107 -2.13 0.40 3.41
N PHE A 108 -3.10 -0.30 3.98
CA PHE A 108 -4.40 0.28 4.31
C PHE A 108 -4.32 1.38 5.36
N LYS A 109 -3.51 1.19 6.41
CA LYS A 109 -3.28 2.20 7.44
C LYS A 109 -2.77 3.50 6.82
N MET A 110 -1.78 3.41 5.94
CA MET A 110 -1.27 4.57 5.22
C MET A 110 -2.39 5.24 4.42
N ALA A 111 -3.17 4.47 3.65
CA ALA A 111 -4.24 5.02 2.83
C ALA A 111 -5.34 5.70 3.67
N VAL A 112 -5.72 5.14 4.82
CA VAL A 112 -6.71 5.71 5.75
C VAL A 112 -6.20 7.00 6.41
N PHE A 113 -5.01 6.94 7.02
CA PHE A 113 -4.55 8.04 7.86
C PHE A 113 -3.91 9.18 7.07
N MET A 114 -3.49 8.93 5.83
CA MET A 114 -2.89 9.93 4.95
C MET A 114 -3.81 10.34 3.81
N ALA A 115 -5.10 9.97 3.82
CA ALA A 115 -6.05 10.13 2.70
C ALA A 115 -6.03 11.53 2.06
N GLU A 116 -5.89 12.57 2.90
CA GLU A 116 -5.81 13.99 2.51
C GLU A 116 -4.55 14.33 1.68
N LYS A 117 -3.50 13.49 1.73
CA LYS A 117 -2.26 13.63 0.97
C LYS A 117 -2.28 12.70 -0.24
N GLU A 118 -3.26 12.90 -1.11
CA GLU A 118 -3.57 12.00 -2.22
C GLU A 118 -2.36 11.67 -3.11
N THR A 119 -1.63 12.69 -3.59
CA THR A 119 -0.41 12.51 -4.39
C THR A 119 0.65 11.67 -3.65
N PHE A 120 0.77 11.84 -2.33
CA PHE A 120 1.71 11.04 -1.54
C PHE A 120 1.26 9.58 -1.49
N ILE A 121 -0.01 9.32 -1.16
CA ILE A 121 -0.52 7.93 -1.12
C ILE A 121 -0.40 7.27 -2.48
N GLU A 122 -0.81 7.95 -3.55
CA GLU A 122 -0.78 7.35 -4.88
C GLU A 122 0.65 6.99 -5.28
N ASN A 123 1.64 7.83 -4.99
CA ASN A 123 3.05 7.49 -5.20
C ASN A 123 3.51 6.27 -4.38
N GLN A 124 3.06 6.13 -3.13
CA GLN A 124 3.39 4.97 -2.30
C GLN A 124 2.72 3.69 -2.81
N LEU A 125 1.45 3.76 -3.20
CA LEU A 125 0.72 2.65 -3.81
C LEU A 125 1.34 2.23 -5.15
N MET A 126 1.75 3.20 -5.96
CA MET A 126 2.51 2.95 -7.20
C MET A 126 3.82 2.22 -6.90
N ALA A 127 4.57 2.65 -5.88
CA ALA A 127 5.81 1.97 -5.46
C ALA A 127 5.54 0.54 -4.98
N ILE A 128 4.43 0.30 -4.27
CA ILE A 128 4.00 -1.03 -3.82
C ILE A 128 3.70 -1.94 -5.02
N GLY A 129 2.91 -1.47 -5.99
CA GLY A 129 2.59 -2.26 -7.19
C GLY A 129 3.82 -2.57 -8.04
N LYS A 130 4.75 -1.62 -8.19
CA LYS A 130 6.04 -1.85 -8.85
C LYS A 130 6.89 -2.89 -8.12
N ARG A 131 6.93 -2.84 -6.78
CA ARG A 131 7.63 -3.85 -5.98
C ARG A 131 6.99 -5.22 -6.14
N HIS A 132 5.65 -5.31 -6.21
CA HIS A 132 4.99 -6.57 -6.53
C HIS A 132 5.41 -7.12 -7.89
N ARG A 133 5.56 -6.25 -8.89
CA ARG A 133 6.01 -6.61 -10.24
C ARG A 133 7.42 -7.20 -10.28
N GLU A 134 8.29 -6.80 -9.37
CA GLU A 134 9.65 -7.36 -9.25
C GLU A 134 9.68 -8.78 -8.68
N HIS A 135 8.64 -9.19 -7.94
CA HIS A 135 8.65 -10.44 -7.16
C HIS A 135 7.60 -11.46 -7.61
N LEU A 136 6.60 -11.04 -8.37
CA LEU A 136 5.51 -11.88 -8.87
C LEU A 136 5.63 -12.08 -10.38
N PRO A 137 5.06 -13.16 -10.94
CA PRO A 137 5.07 -13.43 -12.38
C PRO A 137 4.53 -12.26 -13.21
N ALA A 138 5.17 -12.01 -14.34
CA ALA A 138 4.83 -10.91 -15.23
C ALA A 138 3.41 -11.03 -15.84
N ASP A 139 2.88 -12.22 -15.86
CA ASP A 139 1.60 -12.65 -16.40
C ASP A 139 0.61 -13.01 -15.29
N LEU A 140 0.87 -12.56 -14.04
CA LEU A 140 -0.04 -12.79 -12.92
C LEU A 140 -1.48 -12.44 -13.34
N PRO A 141 -2.44 -13.38 -13.26
CA PRO A 141 -3.79 -13.13 -13.71
C PRO A 141 -4.51 -12.02 -12.92
N MET A 142 -5.36 -11.26 -13.61
CA MET A 142 -6.11 -10.15 -12.99
C MET A 142 -7.00 -10.59 -11.82
N HIS A 143 -7.51 -11.82 -11.84
CA HIS A 143 -8.38 -12.33 -10.80
C HIS A 143 -7.72 -12.37 -9.42
N PHE A 144 -6.39 -12.43 -9.31
CA PHE A 144 -5.69 -12.33 -8.03
C PHE A 144 -5.96 -11.00 -7.32
N TRP A 145 -5.97 -9.88 -8.07
CA TRP A 145 -6.29 -8.56 -7.51
C TRP A 145 -7.75 -8.47 -7.07
N HIS A 146 -8.65 -9.12 -7.80
CA HIS A 146 -10.05 -9.22 -7.39
C HIS A 146 -10.24 -10.13 -6.16
N SER A 147 -9.49 -11.21 -6.04
CA SER A 147 -9.53 -12.09 -4.87
C SER A 147 -9.00 -11.36 -3.63
N PHE A 148 -7.97 -10.51 -3.79
CA PHE A 148 -7.56 -9.54 -2.76
C PHE A 148 -8.69 -8.58 -2.40
N TYR A 149 -9.28 -7.89 -3.38
CA TYR A 149 -10.41 -6.98 -3.17
C TYR A 149 -11.54 -7.67 -2.37
N SER A 150 -11.95 -8.85 -2.83
CA SER A 150 -13.07 -9.60 -2.26
C SER A 150 -12.79 -10.08 -0.84
N ALA A 151 -11.56 -10.51 -0.56
CA ALA A 151 -11.17 -10.94 0.77
C ALA A 151 -11.20 -9.76 1.75
N VAL A 152 -10.74 -8.57 1.35
CA VAL A 152 -10.78 -7.39 2.22
C VAL A 152 -12.22 -6.96 2.47
N LEU A 153 -13.05 -6.91 1.42
CA LEU A 153 -14.46 -6.54 1.55
C LEU A 153 -15.21 -7.50 2.48
N GLU A 154 -14.97 -8.80 2.36
CA GLU A 154 -15.59 -9.82 3.22
C GLU A 154 -15.24 -9.62 4.69
N VAL A 155 -13.95 -9.46 5.02
CA VAL A 155 -13.52 -9.22 6.42
C VAL A 155 -14.11 -7.92 6.96
N ILE A 156 -14.25 -6.90 6.11
CA ILE A 156 -14.91 -5.66 6.49
C ILE A 156 -16.41 -5.86 6.76
N VAL A 157 -17.12 -6.54 5.86
CA VAL A 157 -18.56 -6.81 6.02
C VAL A 157 -18.82 -7.65 7.27
N GLU A 158 -18.00 -8.67 7.53
CA GLU A 158 -18.07 -9.45 8.78
C GLU A 158 -17.93 -8.54 10.00
N LYS A 159 -16.89 -7.71 10.06
CA LYS A 159 -16.68 -6.76 11.17
C LYS A 159 -17.81 -5.74 11.35
N VAL A 160 -18.39 -5.26 10.25
CA VAL A 160 -19.53 -4.34 10.28
C VAL A 160 -20.76 -5.02 10.85
N ASN A 161 -21.00 -6.26 10.44
CA ASN A 161 -22.15 -7.02 10.89
C ASN A 161 -22.03 -7.45 12.35
N GLU A 162 -20.82 -7.79 12.82
CA GLU A 162 -20.52 -8.09 14.22
C GLU A 162 -20.66 -6.88 15.14
N ASN A 163 -20.67 -5.66 14.60
CA ASN A 163 -20.85 -4.46 15.39
C ASN A 163 -22.34 -4.12 15.55
N ASP A 164 -22.93 -4.66 16.62
CA ASP A 164 -24.33 -4.44 16.99
C ASP A 164 -24.65 -3.00 17.40
N SER A 165 -23.63 -2.17 17.67
CA SER A 165 -23.87 -0.77 18.05
C SER A 165 -24.18 0.14 16.87
N LEU A 166 -23.93 -0.30 15.63
CA LEU A 166 -24.18 0.48 14.43
C LEU A 166 -25.60 0.24 13.90
N ASP A 167 -26.31 1.31 13.57
CA ASP A 167 -27.58 1.20 12.87
C ASP A 167 -27.41 0.81 11.39
N ALA A 168 -28.50 0.50 10.70
CA ALA A 168 -28.45 0.05 9.31
C ALA A 168 -27.83 1.08 8.34
N ASN A 169 -28.03 2.36 8.60
CA ASN A 169 -27.49 3.45 7.79
C ASN A 169 -25.99 3.64 8.06
N GLU A 170 -25.57 3.56 9.32
CA GLU A 170 -24.16 3.59 9.70
C GLU A 170 -23.39 2.40 9.13
N LYS A 171 -23.98 1.19 9.16
CA LYS A 171 -23.41 -0.01 8.52
C LYS A 171 -23.23 0.19 7.01
N LEU A 172 -24.20 0.82 6.34
CA LEU A 172 -24.11 1.13 4.91
C LEU A 172 -22.99 2.14 4.61
N ILE A 173 -22.91 3.24 5.39
CA ILE A 173 -21.87 4.26 5.24
C ILE A 173 -20.50 3.63 5.45
N PHE A 174 -20.34 2.83 6.51
CA PHE A 174 -19.10 2.12 6.81
C PHE A 174 -18.67 1.25 5.64
N ALA A 175 -19.55 0.36 5.16
CA ALA A 175 -19.23 -0.57 4.09
C ALA A 175 -18.81 0.18 2.82
N LYS A 176 -19.54 1.26 2.47
CA LYS A 176 -19.25 2.08 1.30
C LYS A 176 -17.93 2.83 1.41
N SER A 177 -17.61 3.38 2.59
CA SER A 177 -16.34 4.06 2.84
C SER A 177 -15.15 3.11 2.65
N TRP A 178 -15.25 1.88 3.15
CA TRP A 178 -14.23 0.85 2.94
C TRP A 178 -14.17 0.37 1.50
N GLU A 179 -15.30 0.13 0.85
CA GLU A 179 -15.36 -0.24 -0.57
C GLU A 179 -14.61 0.79 -1.43
N ASN A 180 -14.87 2.10 -1.22
CA ASN A 180 -14.17 3.18 -1.91
C ASN A 180 -12.64 3.13 -1.68
N LEU A 181 -12.21 2.92 -0.43
CA LEU A 181 -10.80 2.81 -0.08
C LEU A 181 -10.14 1.60 -0.77
N ILE A 182 -10.80 0.44 -0.78
CA ILE A 182 -10.26 -0.79 -1.35
C ILE A 182 -10.19 -0.66 -2.88
N ASP A 183 -11.24 -0.13 -3.50
CA ASP A 183 -11.25 0.17 -4.95
C ASP A 183 -10.07 1.08 -5.30
N TYR A 184 -9.79 2.12 -4.51
CA TYR A 184 -8.61 2.97 -4.70
C TYR A 184 -7.30 2.20 -4.61
N VAL A 185 -7.07 1.55 -3.46
CA VAL A 185 -5.80 0.88 -3.17
C VAL A 185 -5.50 -0.18 -4.22
N VAL A 186 -6.48 -1.04 -4.52
CA VAL A 186 -6.30 -2.14 -5.47
C VAL A 186 -6.14 -1.62 -6.90
N SER A 187 -6.91 -0.60 -7.31
CA SER A 187 -6.81 -0.06 -8.68
C SER A 187 -5.45 0.58 -8.94
N VAL A 188 -4.91 1.37 -8.00
CA VAL A 188 -3.58 1.98 -8.15
C VAL A 188 -2.48 0.92 -8.13
N VAL A 189 -2.53 -0.04 -7.20
CA VAL A 189 -1.51 -1.08 -7.09
C VAL A 189 -1.53 -2.00 -8.32
N ALA A 190 -2.71 -2.43 -8.77
CA ALA A 190 -2.86 -3.24 -9.98
C ALA A 190 -2.39 -2.47 -11.21
N TRP A 191 -2.79 -1.21 -11.38
CA TRP A 191 -2.28 -0.36 -12.46
C TRP A 191 -0.75 -0.29 -12.46
N ALA A 192 -0.15 0.03 -11.32
CA ALA A 192 1.30 0.13 -11.19
C ALA A 192 2.02 -1.19 -11.51
N PHE A 193 1.40 -2.33 -11.18
CA PHE A 193 1.94 -3.65 -11.46
C PHE A 193 2.04 -3.94 -12.96
N TYR A 194 1.00 -3.63 -13.74
CA TYR A 194 0.98 -3.92 -15.17
C TYR A 194 1.59 -2.81 -16.02
N CYS A 195 1.42 -1.55 -15.61
CA CYS A 195 1.73 -0.39 -16.43
C CYS A 195 3.06 0.26 -16.12
N LEU A 196 3.57 0.10 -14.89
CA LEU A 196 4.81 0.71 -14.40
C LEU A 196 4.86 2.26 -14.45
N GLU A 197 3.90 2.91 -15.09
CA GLU A 197 3.75 4.36 -15.20
C GLU A 197 2.46 4.82 -14.53
N PRO A 198 2.38 6.06 -14.04
CA PRO A 198 1.14 6.64 -13.52
C PRO A 198 -0.01 6.52 -14.53
N ASN A 199 -1.24 6.37 -14.06
CA ASN A 199 -2.39 6.39 -14.96
C ASN A 199 -2.54 7.80 -15.56
N PRO A 200 -2.64 7.97 -16.89
CA PRO A 200 -2.85 9.28 -17.51
C PRO A 200 -4.12 10.01 -17.03
N GLN A 201 -5.14 9.25 -16.61
CA GLN A 201 -6.36 9.77 -16.01
C GLN A 201 -6.17 10.19 -14.55
N SER A 202 -5.07 9.78 -13.91
CA SER A 202 -4.64 10.38 -12.64
C SER A 202 -4.24 11.83 -12.90
N SER A 203 -5.17 12.76 -12.68
CA SER A 203 -4.89 14.19 -12.72
C SER A 203 -4.01 14.66 -11.55
N ARG A 204 -3.59 13.74 -10.67
CA ARG A 204 -3.00 14.02 -9.35
C ARG A 204 -1.51 13.70 -9.28
N LEU A 205 -1.02 12.94 -10.25
CA LEU A 205 0.40 12.69 -10.49
C LEU A 205 0.81 13.46 -11.74
N GLU A 206 1.06 14.78 -11.61
CA GLU A 206 1.97 15.37 -12.60
C GLU A 206 3.26 14.55 -12.55
N PRO A 207 3.79 14.11 -13.70
CA PRO A 207 5.04 13.39 -13.71
C PRO A 207 6.05 14.29 -13.01
N VAL A 208 6.61 13.81 -11.88
CA VAL A 208 7.71 14.49 -11.19
C VAL A 208 8.72 14.78 -12.28
N LYS A 209 8.76 16.03 -12.75
CA LYS A 209 9.73 16.46 -13.75
C LYS A 209 11.05 16.06 -13.13
N LYS A 210 11.76 15.12 -13.75
CA LYS A 210 13.15 14.86 -13.40
C LYS A 210 13.80 16.22 -13.50
N THR A 211 14.06 16.85 -12.36
CA THR A 211 14.77 18.12 -12.28
C THR A 211 16.17 17.81 -12.78
N GLN A 212 16.36 17.88 -14.09
CA GLN A 212 17.65 18.04 -14.69
C GLN A 212 18.17 19.38 -14.16
N LYS A 213 19.25 19.30 -13.37
CA LYS A 213 20.01 20.38 -12.70
C LYS A 213 19.51 20.74 -11.29
N ALA A 214 20.16 20.14 -10.28
CA ALA A 214 20.98 20.88 -9.31
C ALA A 214 21.59 19.93 -8.25
N CYS A 215 22.61 19.18 -8.65
CA CYS A 215 23.79 18.89 -7.84
C CYS A 215 24.93 18.68 -8.85
N GLN A 216 25.40 19.79 -9.42
CA GLN A 216 26.71 19.80 -10.05
C GLN A 216 27.74 19.50 -8.95
N PRO A 217 28.60 18.48 -9.09
CA PRO A 217 29.87 18.50 -8.39
C PRO A 217 30.65 19.66 -9.01
N THR A 218 30.96 20.66 -8.20
CA THR A 218 31.91 21.70 -8.58
C THR A 218 33.22 21.03 -9.00
N ALA A 219 33.70 21.48 -10.16
CA ALA A 219 34.85 20.97 -10.86
C ALA A 219 36.11 20.91 -9.99
N GLY A 220 36.77 19.75 -10.02
CA GLY A 220 38.12 19.56 -9.52
C GLY A 220 38.86 18.58 -10.43
N LYS A 221 39.39 19.11 -11.54
CA LYS A 221 40.48 18.60 -12.39
C LYS A 221 40.54 17.09 -12.67
N ALA A 222 40.31 16.76 -13.93
CA ALA A 222 40.82 15.55 -14.54
C ALA A 222 42.35 15.57 -14.54
N GLU A 223 42.98 14.55 -13.94
CA GLU A 223 44.31 14.11 -14.36
C GLU A 223 44.46 12.59 -14.13
N LYS A 224 44.61 11.90 -15.27
CA LYS A 224 45.25 10.61 -15.56
C LYS A 224 45.27 9.49 -14.49
N LYS A 225 44.69 8.34 -14.88
CA LYS A 225 45.01 6.98 -14.40
C LYS A 225 46.53 6.71 -14.45
N PRO A 226 47.08 5.85 -13.56
CA PRO A 226 47.28 4.45 -13.96
C PRO A 226 46.94 3.40 -12.87
N THR A 227 47.04 2.15 -13.32
CA THR A 227 46.63 0.84 -12.79
C THR A 227 47.34 0.30 -11.55
N ALA A 228 46.59 -0.54 -10.82
CA ALA A 228 46.91 -1.70 -9.96
C ALA A 228 48.34 -1.90 -9.39
N ASP A 229 48.45 -2.07 -8.06
CA ASP A 229 48.75 -3.38 -7.44
C ASP A 229 48.75 -3.36 -5.89
N ASN A 230 48.21 -4.46 -5.34
CA ASN A 230 48.52 -5.20 -4.11
C ASN A 230 48.59 -4.63 -2.67
N GLU A 231 47.71 -5.25 -1.86
CA GLU A 231 47.95 -5.96 -0.59
C GLU A 231 48.29 -5.24 0.74
N SER A 232 47.33 -5.42 1.67
CA SER A 232 47.51 -5.98 3.02
C SER A 232 48.25 -5.18 4.10
N LYS A 233 47.48 -4.64 5.07
CA LYS A 233 47.53 -4.99 6.52
C LYS A 233 46.64 -4.05 7.38
N LYS A 234 45.71 -4.64 8.13
CA LYS A 234 45.22 -4.15 9.46
C LYS A 234 46.20 -4.68 10.53
N PRO A 235 46.29 -4.18 11.80
CA PRO A 235 45.16 -3.77 12.67
C PRO A 235 45.40 -2.65 13.72
N SER A 236 44.30 -2.24 14.42
CA SER A 236 44.13 -1.82 15.85
C SER A 236 45.10 -0.79 16.49
N ASP A 237 44.73 0.27 17.24
CA ASP A 237 43.87 0.33 18.44
C ASP A 237 43.48 1.78 18.85
N ARG A 238 42.27 1.91 19.44
CA ARG A 238 41.74 2.78 20.56
C ARG A 238 42.28 4.22 20.78
N HIS A 239 41.42 5.24 20.97
CA HIS A 239 40.64 5.47 22.21
C HIS A 239 39.36 6.35 22.05
N SER A 240 38.40 6.05 22.94
CA SER A 240 37.22 6.75 23.51
C SER A 240 37.22 8.30 23.48
N SER A 241 36.12 9.07 23.43
CA SER A 241 34.85 9.03 24.19
C SER A 241 33.83 10.09 23.65
N PRO A 242 32.59 10.18 24.18
CA PRO A 242 31.38 10.66 23.49
C PRO A 242 30.91 12.07 23.87
N GLU A 243 30.06 12.70 23.03
CA GLU A 243 28.87 13.50 23.42
C GLU A 243 28.28 14.26 22.21
N ASN A 244 27.00 14.04 21.94
CA ASN A 244 26.05 15.13 21.68
C ASN A 244 24.61 14.59 21.72
N LYS A 245 24.01 14.71 22.91
CA LYS A 245 22.56 14.76 23.07
C LYS A 245 22.06 16.09 22.48
N LYS A 246 21.02 16.06 21.65
CA LYS A 246 20.12 17.20 21.52
C LYS A 246 18.70 16.80 21.97
N PRO A 247 18.00 17.65 22.74
CA PRO A 247 16.76 17.31 23.43
C PRO A 247 15.52 17.65 22.58
N GLU A 248 14.42 16.95 22.84
CA GLU A 248 13.07 17.31 22.37
C GLU A 248 12.65 18.71 22.85
N PRO A 249 12.04 19.54 21.99
CA PRO A 249 11.44 20.80 22.42
C PRO A 249 10.09 20.57 23.15
N LYS A 250 10.05 20.92 24.43
CA LYS A 250 8.91 20.87 25.35
C LYS A 250 7.83 21.96 25.15
N GLN A 251 7.79 22.67 24.01
CA GLN A 251 6.92 23.85 23.85
C GLN A 251 5.57 23.62 23.14
N HIS A 252 5.25 22.39 22.70
CA HIS A 252 3.98 22.11 22.01
C HIS A 252 2.91 21.36 22.84
N LYS A 253 3.16 21.12 24.14
CA LYS A 253 2.24 20.38 25.02
C LYS A 253 1.33 21.29 25.86
N GLU A 254 1.66 22.56 26.01
CA GLU A 254 0.88 23.55 26.80
C GLU A 254 -0.16 24.31 25.95
N GLU A 255 0.17 24.67 24.70
CA GLU A 255 -0.75 25.35 23.77
C GLU A 255 -1.99 24.51 23.36
N ARG A 256 -1.88 23.17 23.45
CA ARG A 256 -3.01 22.25 23.16
C ARG A 256 -4.01 22.11 24.30
N ARG A 257 -3.64 22.49 25.54
CA ARG A 257 -4.57 22.45 26.68
C ARG A 257 -5.43 23.71 26.79
N GLU A 258 -4.94 24.88 26.36
CA GLU A 258 -5.72 26.13 26.45
C GLU A 258 -6.80 26.27 25.36
N LYS A 259 -6.63 25.69 24.17
CA LYS A 259 -7.67 25.68 23.13
C LYS A 259 -8.87 24.76 23.44
N ALA A 260 -8.71 23.82 24.37
CA ALA A 260 -9.80 22.94 24.82
C ALA A 260 -10.67 23.56 25.93
N ILE A 261 -10.27 24.70 26.51
CA ILE A 261 -10.96 25.34 27.63
C ILE A 261 -11.76 26.58 27.18
N ARG A 262 -11.50 27.15 26.00
CA ARG A 262 -12.17 28.36 25.47
C ARG A 262 -13.26 28.10 24.43
N GLY A 263 -13.76 26.88 24.32
CA GLY A 263 -14.84 26.48 23.40
C GLY A 263 -16.17 26.14 24.08
N HIS A 264 -16.39 26.64 25.30
CA HIS A 264 -17.66 26.56 26.03
C HIS A 264 -18.23 27.97 26.22
#